data_AF-A0A4U6IZZ1-F1
#
_entry.id   AF-A0A4U6IZZ1-F1
#
_cell.length_a   1.000
_cell.length_b   1.000
_cell.length_c   1.000
_cell.angle_alpha   90.00
_cell.angle_beta   90.00
_cell.angle_gamma   90.00
#
_symmetry.space_group_name_H-M   'P 1'
#
loop_
_entity.id
_entity.type
_entity.pdbx_description
1 polymer ?
#
loop_
_entity_poly.entity_id
_entity_poly.type
_entity_poly.pdbx_seq_one_letter_code
_entity_poly.pdbx_strand_id
1 'polypeptide(L)'
;TDKKEYAPAEDPGVVSVTEIYEYYKQHGYETVVMGASFRNIGEIIELAGCDRLTIAPALLKELAESEGAIERKLSFSGEVKARP
;
A
#
# COMPACT_ATOMS: atom_id res chain seq x y z
N THR A 1 5.83 -22.21 -8.97
CA THR A 1 6.93 -21.33 -9.43
C THR A 1 7.13 -20.31 -8.35
N ASP A 2 7.81 -20.73 -7.29
CA ASP A 2 7.84 -20.05 -6.00
C ASP A 2 9.06 -19.14 -5.95
N LYS A 3 8.90 -17.90 -6.43
CA LYS A 3 9.81 -16.83 -6.00
C LYS A 3 9.52 -16.58 -4.52
N LYS A 4 10.41 -17.07 -3.65
CA LYS A 4 10.26 -17.00 -2.19
C LYS A 4 10.46 -15.61 -1.60
N GLU A 5 11.02 -14.67 -2.37
CA GLU A 5 11.23 -13.29 -1.94
C GLU A 5 11.02 -12.38 -3.16
N TYR A 6 10.00 -11.53 -3.12
CA TYR A 6 9.84 -10.42 -4.06
C TYR A 6 10.50 -9.19 -3.45
N ALA A 7 11.06 -8.30 -4.28
CA ALA A 7 11.34 -6.95 -3.80
C ALA A 7 10.02 -6.30 -3.34
N PRO A 8 10.01 -5.43 -2.31
CA PRO A 8 8.76 -4.86 -1.79
C PRO A 8 7.85 -4.23 -2.84
N ALA A 9 8.42 -3.57 -3.86
CA ALA A 9 7.69 -2.98 -4.98
C ALA A 9 7.20 -3.99 -6.03
N GLU A 10 7.76 -5.20 -6.06
CA GLU A 10 7.36 -6.29 -6.96
C GLU A 10 6.40 -7.28 -6.28
N ASP A 11 6.07 -7.06 -5.00
CA ASP A 11 5.15 -7.94 -4.28
C ASP A 11 3.75 -7.86 -4.93
N PRO A 12 3.15 -9.01 -5.33
CA PRO A 12 1.84 -9.02 -5.97
C PRO A 12 0.73 -8.35 -5.15
N GLY A 13 0.81 -8.43 -3.82
CA GLY A 13 -0.12 -7.76 -2.91
C GLY A 13 0.04 -6.24 -2.93
N VAL A 14 1.27 -5.74 -2.95
CA VAL A 14 1.57 -4.31 -3.07
C VAL A 14 1.09 -3.77 -4.41
N VAL A 15 1.39 -4.46 -5.52
CA VAL A 15 0.94 -4.09 -6.86
C VAL A 15 -0.58 -4.03 -6.90
N SER A 16 -1.27 -5.06 -6.39
CA SER A 16 -2.73 -5.12 -6.37
C SER A 16 -3.37 -3.96 -5.61
N VAL A 17 -2.88 -3.64 -4.41
CA VAL A 17 -3.43 -2.52 -3.63
C VAL A 17 -3.15 -1.18 -4.29
N THR A 18 -1.99 -1.01 -4.91
CA THR A 18 -1.63 0.20 -5.67
C THR A 18 -2.59 0.43 -6.83
N GLU A 19 -2.82 -0.59 -7.66
CA GLU A 19 -3.75 -0.51 -8.80
C GLU A 19 -5.19 -0.20 -8.35
N ILE A 20 -5.66 -0.84 -7.27
CA ILE A 20 -6.99 -0.58 -6.69
C ILE A 20 -7.08 0.86 -6.18
N TYR A 21 -6.07 1.33 -5.45
CA TYR A 21 -6.01 2.68 -4.93
C TYR A 21 -6.08 3.70 -6.05
N GLU A 22 -5.23 3.56 -7.07
CA GLU A 22 -5.20 4.44 -8.24
C GLU A 22 -6.54 4.47 -8.97
N TYR A 23 -7.16 3.30 -9.20
CA TYR A 23 -8.46 3.22 -9.84
C TYR A 23 -9.54 3.95 -9.03
N TYR A 24 -9.53 3.79 -7.70
CA TYR A 24 -10.49 4.43 -6.82
C TYR A 24 -10.35 5.95 -6.85
N LYS A 25 -9.12 6.47 -6.76
CA LYS A 25 -8.86 7.91 -6.81
C LYS A 25 -9.12 8.49 -8.20
N GLN A 26 -8.76 7.76 -9.25
CA GLN A 26 -9.01 8.18 -10.64
C GLN A 26 -10.49 8.35 -10.95
N HIS A 27 -11.39 7.54 -10.39
CA HIS A 27 -12.82 7.64 -10.66
C HIS A 27 -13.60 8.36 -9.54
N GLY A 28 -12.88 9.00 -8.61
CA GLY A 28 -13.46 9.74 -7.50
C GLY A 28 -14.37 8.88 -6.61
N TYR A 29 -14.03 7.60 -6.39
CA TYR A 29 -14.72 6.77 -5.42
C TYR A 29 -14.33 7.20 -4.00
N GLU A 30 -15.33 7.42 -3.15
CA GLU A 30 -15.14 7.84 -1.76
C GLU A 30 -14.88 6.67 -0.80
N THR A 31 -15.02 5.43 -1.28
CA THR A 31 -14.75 4.23 -0.51
C THR A 31 -13.30 4.22 -0.03
N VAL A 32 -13.11 4.02 1.28
CA VAL A 32 -11.80 3.93 1.90
C VAL A 32 -11.07 2.68 1.41
N VAL A 33 -9.88 2.86 0.86
CA VAL A 33 -8.99 1.73 0.52
C VAL A 33 -8.14 1.40 1.74
N MET A 34 -8.33 0.19 2.28
CA MET A 34 -7.61 -0.27 3.48
C MET A 34 -6.78 -1.52 3.17
N GLY A 35 -5.46 -1.35 3.07
CA GLY A 35 -4.54 -2.48 2.89
C GLY A 35 -4.49 -3.37 4.14
N ALA A 36 -4.43 -4.68 3.95
CA ALA A 36 -4.49 -5.69 5.02
C ALA A 36 -3.61 -6.90 4.69
N SER A 37 -3.38 -7.76 5.68
CA SER A 37 -2.66 -9.05 5.52
C SER A 37 -1.18 -8.92 5.10
N PHE A 38 -0.43 -8.06 5.80
CA PHE A 38 1.01 -7.88 5.59
C PHE A 38 1.85 -9.07 6.07
N ARG A 39 2.93 -9.37 5.35
CA ARG A 39 3.96 -10.37 5.71
C ARG A 39 5.20 -9.75 6.33
N ASN A 40 5.53 -8.52 5.94
CA ASN A 40 6.71 -7.79 6.39
C ASN A 40 6.47 -6.28 6.36
N ILE A 41 7.34 -5.50 7.03
CA ILE A 41 7.23 -4.04 7.05
C ILE A 41 7.52 -3.37 5.70
N GLY A 42 8.22 -4.05 4.78
CA GLY A 42 8.52 -3.55 3.44
C GLY A 42 7.25 -3.32 2.61
N GLU A 43 6.31 -4.27 2.64
CA GLU A 43 4.99 -4.13 2.01
C GLU A 43 4.21 -2.93 2.56
N ILE A 44 4.31 -2.69 3.88
CA ILE A 44 3.63 -1.57 4.55
C ILE A 44 4.21 -0.24 4.10
N ILE A 45 5.54 -0.15 4.06
CA ILE A 45 6.26 1.06 3.64
C ILE A 45 5.98 1.36 2.17
N GLU A 46 5.91 0.35 1.31
CA GLU A 46 5.63 0.54 -0.11
C GLU A 46 4.21 1.03 -0.37
N LEU A 47 3.28 0.81 0.57
CA LEU A 47 1.91 1.33 0.55
C LEU A 47 1.73 2.60 1.39
N ALA A 48 2.82 3.27 1.80
CA ALA A 48 2.76 4.51 2.55
C ALA A 48 2.01 5.60 1.74
N GLY A 49 0.87 6.06 2.27
CA GLY A 49 -0.01 7.01 1.58
C GLY A 49 -1.36 6.43 1.16
N CYS A 50 -1.57 5.11 1.31
CA CYS A 50 -2.88 4.50 1.29
C CYS A 50 -3.79 5.13 2.37
N ASP A 51 -5.12 5.08 2.18
CA ASP A 51 -6.04 5.76 3.09
C ASP A 51 -5.95 5.21 4.52
N ARG A 52 -5.88 3.87 4.63
CA ARG A 52 -5.68 3.14 5.89
C ARG A 52 -4.88 1.86 5.65
N LEU A 53 -4.21 1.39 6.69
CA LEU A 53 -3.54 0.08 6.72
C LEU A 53 -3.89 -0.61 8.04
N THR A 54 -4.36 -1.85 7.99
CA THR A 54 -4.58 -2.67 9.18
C THR A 54 -3.39 -3.61 9.40
N ILE A 55 -2.65 -3.37 10.47
CA ILE A 55 -1.33 -3.97 10.69
C ILE A 55 -1.36 -4.83 11.96
N ALA A 56 -0.78 -6.02 11.90
CA ALA A 56 -0.68 -6.91 13.06
C ALA A 56 0.27 -6.31 14.14
N PRO A 57 0.04 -6.58 15.44
CA PRO A 57 0.86 -6.02 16.51
C PRO A 57 2.38 -6.30 16.39
N ALA A 58 2.76 -7.46 15.85
CA ALA A 58 4.17 -7.79 15.62
C ALA A 58 4.84 -6.82 14.62
N LEU A 59 4.19 -6.57 13.49
CA LEU A 59 4.70 -5.66 12.46
C LEU A 59 4.62 -4.19 12.92
N LEU A 60 3.65 -3.82 13.75
CA LEU A 60 3.61 -2.50 14.39
C LEU A 60 4.82 -2.27 15.30
N LYS A 61 5.24 -3.30 16.05
CA LYS A 61 6.44 -3.23 16.87
C LYS A 61 7.70 -3.08 16.01
N GLU A 62 7.83 -3.87 14.95
CA GLU A 62 8.94 -3.75 13.99
C GLU A 62 9.01 -2.35 13.36
N LEU A 63 7.87 -1.76 12.99
CA LEU A 63 7.81 -0.37 12.51
C LEU A 63 8.23 0.65 13.57
N ALA A 64 7.81 0.45 14.83
CA ALA A 64 8.16 1.36 15.93
C ALA A 64 9.65 1.29 16.31
N GLU A 65 10.29 0.14 16.09
CA GLU A 65 11.72 -0.08 16.32
C GLU A 65 12.57 0.29 15.09
N SER A 66 11.95 0.52 13.93
CA SER A 66 12.63 0.94 12.71
C SER A 66 12.99 2.42 12.77
N GLU A 67 14.25 2.73 12.48
CA GLU A 67 14.74 4.11 12.36
C GLU A 67 14.80 4.54 10.90
N GLY A 68 14.46 5.81 10.66
CA GLY A 68 14.52 6.43 9.33
C GLY A 68 13.21 7.08 8.93
N ALA A 69 13.31 8.07 8.04
CA ALA A 69 12.13 8.66 7.43
C ALA A 69 11.60 7.73 6.33
N ILE A 70 10.28 7.56 6.28
CA ILE A 70 9.61 6.91 5.15
C ILE A 70 9.06 7.97 4.20
N GLU A 71 9.11 7.67 2.91
CA GLU A 71 8.52 8.52 1.89
C GLU A 71 7.09 8.07 1.60
N ARG A 72 6.22 9.03 1.27
CA ARG A 72 4.89 8.70 0.75
C ARG A 72 5.05 8.13 -0.66
N LYS A 73 4.61 6.89 -0.85
CA LYS A 73 4.64 6.17 -2.14
C LYS A 73 3.33 6.29 -2.91
N LEU A 74 2.20 6.22 -2.21
CA LEU A 74 0.87 6.32 -2.81
C LEU A 74 0.31 7.74 -2.70
N SER A 75 0.22 8.40 -3.85
CA SER A 75 -0.49 9.67 -4.02
C SER A 75 -1.05 9.76 -5.43
N PHE A 76 -2.36 9.93 -5.56
CA PHE A 76 -2.97 10.16 -6.86
C PHE A 76 -2.96 11.66 -7.19
N SER A 77 -2.22 12.03 -8.25
CA SER A 77 -2.17 13.40 -8.79
C SER A 77 -2.60 13.47 -10.26
N GLY A 78 -3.28 12.42 -10.75
CA GLY A 78 -3.77 12.33 -12.12
C GLY A 78 -5.11 13.01 -12.34
N GLU A 79 -5.59 12.98 -13.57
CA GLU A 79 -6.92 13.47 -13.93
C GLU A 79 -8.01 12.54 -13.38
N VAL A 80 -9.01 13.14 -12.72
CA VAL A 80 -10.21 12.41 -12.26
C VAL A 80 -11.14 12.20 -13.45
N LYS A 81 -11.43 10.94 -13.75
CA LYS A 81 -12.31 10.50 -14.82
C LYS A 81 -13.73 10.28 -14.30
N ALA A 82 -14.71 10.41 -15.20
CA ALA A 82 -16.07 9.98 -14.92
C ALA A 82 -16.10 8.49 -14.59
N ARG A 83 -16.95 8.11 -13.63
CA ARG A 83 -17.16 6.70 -13.28
C ARG A 83 -17.71 5.96 -14.50
N PRO A 84 -17.18 4.76 -14.84
CA PRO A 84 -17.66 3.96 -15.96
C PRO A 84 -19.09 3.45 -15.75
#